data_AF-A0A7L3C5S1-F1
#
_entry.id   AF-A0A7L3C5S1-F1
#
_cell.length_a   1.000
_cell.length_b   1.000
_cell.length_c   1.000
_cell.angle_alpha   90.00
_cell.angle_beta   90.00
_cell.angle_gamma   90.00
#
_symmetry.space_group_name_H-M   'P 1'
#
loop_
_entity.id
_entity.type
_entity.pdbx_description
1 polymer ?
#
loop_
_entity_poly.entity_id
_entity_poly.type
_entity_poly.pdbx_seq_one_letter_code
_entity_poly.pdbx_strand_id
1 'polypeptide(L)'
;KHCAAGASGCTGSSTGHVTPSPTTALALCFQLDISPAYCWPFQAFQRQVVIRLPTQVRPTAITVQPYLKKSSALGDISNAPRDFTVSGEDEEGEEETLLGMFSYDIEKEPTQTFPLQNELPRAFRLIRLVIQSNWGKSGYTCIYRVQVHGKIMGIGQA
;
A
#
# COMPACT_ATOMS: atom_id res chain seq x y z
N LYS A 1 6.26 5.79 10.96
CA LYS A 1 5.74 4.46 11.35
C LYS A 1 6.28 3.45 10.35
N HIS A 2 6.69 2.25 10.79
CA HIS A 2 7.28 1.23 9.92
C HIS A 2 6.37 0.00 9.86
N CYS A 3 6.18 -0.56 8.66
CA CYS A 3 5.45 -1.80 8.43
C CYS A 3 6.39 -2.86 7.86
N ALA A 4 6.34 -4.07 8.41
CA ALA A 4 6.91 -5.24 7.75
C ALA A 4 5.83 -5.90 6.89
N ALA A 5 6.08 -6.09 5.60
CA ALA A 5 5.18 -6.86 4.76
C ALA A 5 5.32 -8.36 5.07
N GLY A 6 4.20 -9.01 5.41
CA GLY A 6 4.16 -10.45 5.61
C GLY A 6 4.03 -11.18 4.28
N ALA A 7 4.87 -12.19 4.04
CA ALA A 7 4.68 -13.12 2.94
C ALA A 7 3.61 -14.14 3.37
N SER A 8 2.35 -13.95 2.95
CA SER A 8 1.33 -14.99 3.08
C SER A 8 0.90 -15.43 1.68
N GLY A 9 1.47 -16.56 1.26
CA GLY A 9 0.91 -17.38 0.20
C GLY A 9 -0.45 -17.90 0.64
N CYS A 10 -1.46 -17.70 -0.22
CA CYS A 10 -2.80 -18.21 0.05
C CYS A 10 -2.86 -19.70 -0.32
N THR A 11 -3.18 -20.57 0.65
CA THR A 11 -3.59 -21.96 0.41
C THR A 11 -5.10 -22.13 0.67
N GLY A 12 -5.87 -22.32 -0.41
CA GLY A 12 -7.20 -23.00 -0.53
C GLY A 12 -8.41 -22.41 0.21
N SER A 13 -9.67 -22.48 -0.26
CA SER A 13 -10.26 -23.24 -1.37
C SER A 13 -11.67 -22.70 -1.69
N SER A 14 -11.98 -22.39 -2.94
CA SER A 14 -13.26 -22.72 -3.58
C SER A 14 -13.10 -22.60 -5.10
N THR A 15 -13.70 -23.54 -5.80
CA THR A 15 -13.55 -23.86 -7.23
C THR A 15 -13.72 -22.66 -8.15
N GLY A 16 -12.62 -22.25 -8.77
CA GLY A 16 -12.56 -21.31 -9.89
C GLY A 16 -11.10 -21.20 -10.31
N HIS A 17 -10.75 -21.71 -11.49
CA HIS A 17 -9.39 -21.68 -12.02
C HIS A 17 -8.91 -20.23 -12.16
N VAL A 18 -8.10 -19.76 -11.20
CA VAL A 18 -7.17 -18.65 -11.39
C VAL A 18 -5.80 -19.21 -11.06
N THR A 19 -5.05 -19.60 -12.10
CA THR A 19 -3.63 -19.93 -11.95
C THR A 19 -2.88 -18.63 -11.66
N PRO A 20 -2.28 -18.43 -10.46
CA PRO A 20 -1.37 -17.32 -10.27
C PRO A 20 -0.10 -17.59 -11.08
N SER A 21 0.27 -16.65 -11.95
CA SER A 21 1.58 -16.65 -12.59
C SER A 21 2.66 -16.45 -11.51
N PRO A 22 3.76 -17.22 -11.50
CA PRO A 22 4.77 -17.20 -10.43
C PRO A 22 5.61 -15.91 -10.37
N THR A 23 5.31 -14.87 -11.15
CA THR A 23 6.13 -13.65 -11.26
C THR A 23 5.57 -12.43 -10.52
N THR A 24 4.36 -12.49 -9.95
CA THR A 24 3.70 -11.35 -9.32
C THR A 24 3.94 -11.32 -7.80
N ALA A 25 4.78 -10.40 -7.33
CA ALA A 25 4.95 -10.09 -5.93
C ALA A 25 3.72 -9.32 -5.42
N LEU A 26 3.02 -9.89 -4.45
CA LEU A 26 2.00 -9.20 -3.66
C LEU A 26 2.56 -8.99 -2.27
N ALA A 27 3.14 -7.82 -2.02
CA ALA A 27 3.52 -7.44 -0.67
C ALA A 27 2.32 -6.78 0.01
N LEU A 28 1.87 -7.41 1.09
CA LEU A 28 0.67 -7.01 1.81
C LEU A 28 1.06 -6.42 3.16
N CYS A 29 0.80 -5.12 3.32
CA CYS A 29 0.91 -4.46 4.60
C CYS A 29 -0.41 -4.66 5.36
N PHE A 30 -0.47 -5.66 6.24
CA PHE A 30 -1.54 -5.83 7.22
C PHE A 30 -1.07 -5.34 8.59
N GLN A 31 -1.96 -4.69 9.33
CA GLN A 31 -2.15 -5.10 10.72
C GLN A 31 -3.06 -6.33 10.70
N LEU A 32 -2.67 -7.40 11.39
CA LEU A 32 -3.41 -8.67 11.44
C LEU A 32 -4.79 -8.53 12.10
N ASP A 33 -5.09 -7.39 12.72
CA ASP A 33 -6.38 -7.08 13.33
C ASP A 33 -7.22 -6.22 12.39
N ILE A 34 -8.31 -6.80 11.90
CA ILE A 34 -9.24 -6.22 10.92
C ILE A 34 -10.49 -5.66 11.64
N SER A 35 -10.42 -5.46 12.95
CA SER A 35 -11.52 -4.91 13.72
C SER A 35 -11.91 -3.52 13.19
N PRO A 36 -13.22 -3.21 13.02
CA PRO A 36 -13.70 -1.94 12.48
C PRO A 36 -13.23 -0.69 13.26
N ALA A 37 -12.67 -0.88 14.47
CA ALA A 37 -12.08 0.16 15.32
C ALA A 37 -10.58 0.46 15.05
N TYR A 38 -9.88 -0.32 14.22
CA TYR A 38 -8.43 -0.20 14.02
C TYR A 38 -8.09 0.32 12.63
N CYS A 39 -8.12 1.64 12.47
CA CYS A 39 -7.52 2.32 11.33
C CYS A 39 -6.16 2.91 11.76
N TRP A 40 -5.21 3.13 10.83
CA TRP A 40 -3.93 3.78 11.17
C TRP A 40 -4.08 5.29 11.19
N PRO A 41 -4.15 5.96 12.37
CA PRO A 41 -4.23 7.40 12.41
C PRO A 41 -2.86 8.00 12.10
N PHE A 42 -2.82 8.79 11.04
CA PHE A 42 -1.74 9.72 10.74
C PHE A 42 -2.12 11.08 11.32
N GLN A 43 -1.52 11.45 12.44
CA GLN A 43 -1.65 12.81 12.98
C GLN A 43 -1.00 13.82 12.03
N ALA A 44 -1.38 15.09 12.15
CA ALA A 44 -0.96 16.16 11.24
C ALA A 44 0.57 16.23 10.95
N PHE A 45 1.41 15.81 11.91
CA PHE A 45 2.87 15.84 11.82
C PHE A 45 3.53 14.52 11.39
N GLN A 46 2.78 13.40 11.32
CA GLN A 46 3.29 12.09 10.91
C GLN A 46 2.45 11.54 9.76
N ARG A 47 2.69 12.05 8.55
CA ARG A 47 1.90 11.71 7.35
C ARG A 47 2.54 10.65 6.45
N GLN A 48 3.47 9.85 6.97
CA GLN A 48 4.21 8.88 6.17
C GLN A 48 4.16 7.46 6.72
N VAL A 49 4.15 6.50 5.79
CA VAL A 49 4.34 5.06 6.01
C VAL A 49 5.55 4.62 5.21
N VAL A 50 6.45 3.88 5.85
CA VAL A 50 7.51 3.15 5.14
C VAL A 50 7.21 1.66 5.26
N ILE A 51 7.06 1.01 4.12
CA ILE A 51 6.77 -0.42 3.98
C ILE A 51 8.06 -1.11 3.59
N ARG A 52 8.58 -1.96 4.47
CA ARG A 52 9.71 -2.85 4.16
C ARG A 52 9.19 -4.14 3.55
N LEU A 53 9.53 -4.35 2.29
CA LEU A 53 9.20 -5.54 1.52
C LEU A 53 10.11 -6.72 1.94
N PRO A 54 9.61 -7.96 1.87
CA PRO A 54 10.40 -9.13 2.25
C PRO A 54 11.63 -9.33 1.34
N THR A 55 11.50 -8.94 0.08
CA THR A 55 12.53 -9.03 -0.97
C THR A 55 12.52 -7.76 -1.82
N GLN A 56 13.53 -7.59 -2.67
CA GLN A 56 13.59 -6.51 -3.64
C GLN A 56 12.52 -6.72 -4.72
N VAL A 57 11.67 -5.71 -4.92
CA VAL A 57 10.56 -5.77 -5.88
C VAL A 57 10.71 -4.61 -6.84
N ARG A 58 10.48 -4.85 -8.13
CA ARG A 58 10.23 -3.79 -9.10
C ARG A 58 8.73 -3.44 -9.04
N PRO A 59 8.34 -2.35 -8.36
CA PRO A 59 6.94 -2.05 -8.13
C PRO A 59 6.30 -1.57 -9.43
N THR A 60 5.03 -1.93 -9.60
CA THR A 60 4.22 -1.67 -10.81
C THR A 60 2.91 -0.98 -10.48
N ALA A 61 2.36 -1.23 -9.28
CA ALA A 61 1.18 -0.56 -8.79
C ALA A 61 1.14 -0.58 -7.27
N ILE A 62 0.35 0.31 -6.68
CA ILE A 62 -0.03 0.27 -5.28
C ILE A 62 -1.56 0.22 -5.16
N THR A 63 -2.09 -0.58 -4.25
CA THR A 63 -3.52 -0.57 -3.90
C THR A 63 -3.71 0.05 -2.53
N VAL A 64 -4.63 1.00 -2.43
CA VAL A 64 -5.02 1.66 -1.18
C VAL A 64 -6.48 1.34 -0.89
N GLN A 65 -6.75 0.99 0.36
CA GLN A 65 -8.10 0.79 0.87
C GLN A 65 -8.22 1.49 2.24
N PRO A 66 -9.06 2.53 2.36
CA PRO A 66 -9.21 3.29 3.59
C PRO A 66 -10.37 2.84 4.49
N TYR A 67 -11.17 1.84 4.12
CA TYR A 67 -12.21 1.26 4.99
C TYR A 67 -12.63 -0.16 4.57
N LEU A 68 -13.29 -0.88 5.49
CA LEU A 68 -13.90 -2.19 5.24
C LEU A 68 -15.43 -2.10 5.32
N LYS A 69 -16.09 -2.62 4.29
CA LYS A 69 -17.54 -2.47 3.99
C LYS A 69 -18.52 -3.07 5.02
N LYS A 70 -18.10 -3.48 6.23
CA LYS A 70 -18.97 -4.26 7.13
C LYS A 70 -19.68 -3.53 8.27
N SER A 71 -19.49 -2.22 8.51
CA SER A 71 -20.29 -1.58 9.58
C SER A 71 -20.63 -0.10 9.49
N SER A 72 -20.48 0.57 8.34
CA SER A 72 -20.92 1.96 8.24
C SER A 72 -21.96 2.12 7.12
N ALA A 73 -23.21 2.28 7.53
CA ALA A 73 -24.16 3.05 6.74
C ALA A 73 -23.53 4.45 6.58
N LEU A 74 -22.86 4.71 5.44
CA LEU A 74 -22.25 6.00 5.07
C LEU A 74 -21.52 6.71 6.23
N GLY A 75 -20.60 5.99 6.89
CA GLY A 75 -19.75 6.61 7.92
C GLY A 75 -18.88 7.71 7.31
N ASP A 76 -18.57 8.73 8.10
CA ASP A 76 -17.72 9.86 7.73
C ASP A 76 -16.36 9.41 7.14
N ILE A 77 -16.24 9.45 5.81
CA ILE A 77 -15.03 9.11 5.05
C ILE A 77 -14.11 10.32 4.81
N SER A 78 -14.38 11.47 5.43
CA SER A 78 -13.53 12.67 5.30
C SER A 78 -12.10 12.47 5.81
N ASN A 79 -11.87 11.41 6.60
CA ASN A 79 -10.57 11.01 7.11
C ASN A 79 -9.77 10.13 6.14
N ALA A 80 -10.33 9.72 5.00
CA ALA A 80 -9.61 8.97 3.98
C ALA A 80 -8.47 9.83 3.39
N PRO A 81 -7.34 9.23 2.99
CA PRO A 81 -6.30 9.97 2.27
C PRO A 81 -6.92 10.56 0.99
N ARG A 82 -6.47 11.74 0.62
CA ARG A 82 -6.81 12.36 -0.67
C ARG A 82 -5.55 12.31 -1.52
N ASP A 83 -4.68 13.30 -1.40
CA ASP A 83 -3.45 13.37 -2.21
C ASP A 83 -2.32 12.65 -1.48
N PHE A 84 -1.54 11.85 -2.20
CA PHE A 84 -0.39 11.14 -1.66
C PHE A 84 0.69 10.89 -2.71
N THR A 85 1.93 10.74 -2.25
CA THR A 85 3.06 10.32 -3.09
C THR A 85 3.53 8.92 -2.71
N VAL A 86 4.09 8.23 -3.71
CA VAL A 86 4.75 6.94 -3.54
C VAL A 86 6.18 7.06 -4.03
N SER A 87 7.13 6.64 -3.21
CA SER A 87 8.54 6.56 -3.58
C SER A 87 9.14 5.21 -3.19
N GLY A 88 10.17 4.81 -3.93
CA GLY A 88 10.99 3.65 -3.64
C GLY A 88 12.33 4.09 -3.08
N GLU A 89 12.82 3.37 -2.08
CA GLU A 89 14.13 3.60 -1.47
C GLU A 89 14.98 2.32 -1.48
N ASP A 90 16.29 2.50 -1.47
CA ASP A 90 17.25 1.43 -1.19
C ASP A 90 17.15 0.93 0.26
N GLU A 91 18.00 -0.02 0.65
CA GLU A 91 17.92 -0.61 1.99
C GLU A 91 18.39 0.36 3.08
N GLU A 92 19.31 1.25 2.73
CA GLU A 92 19.85 2.28 3.62
C GLU A 92 18.88 3.46 3.81
N GLY A 93 17.92 3.64 2.89
CA GLY A 93 16.98 4.77 2.88
C GLY A 93 17.64 6.08 2.46
N GLU A 94 18.76 6.00 1.72
CA GLU A 94 19.59 7.14 1.33
C GLU A 94 19.16 7.73 -0.01
N GLU A 95 18.74 6.89 -0.95
CA GLU A 95 18.30 7.32 -2.27
C GLU A 95 16.80 7.09 -2.50
N GLU A 96 16.04 8.19 -2.62
CA GLU A 96 14.60 8.18 -2.88
C GLU A 96 14.30 8.36 -4.39
N THR A 97 13.52 7.45 -4.96
CA THR A 97 12.99 7.56 -6.33
C THR A 97 11.48 7.76 -6.29
N LEU A 98 10.98 8.87 -6.84
CA LEU A 98 9.53 9.10 -6.98
C LEU A 98 8.93 8.10 -7.97
N LEU A 99 7.92 7.36 -7.51
CA LEU A 99 7.19 6.35 -8.31
C LEU A 99 5.79 6.83 -8.72
N GLY A 100 5.32 7.94 -8.16
CA GLY A 100 4.09 8.58 -8.59
C GLY A 100 3.44 9.48 -7.55
N MET A 101 2.49 10.27 -8.03
CA MET A 101 1.62 11.15 -7.25
C MET A 101 0.18 10.84 -7.62
N PHE A 102 -0.68 10.64 -6.62
CA PHE A 102 -2.03 10.16 -6.82
C PHE A 102 -3.02 10.84 -5.89
N SER A 103 -4.29 10.81 -6.30
CA SER A 103 -5.42 11.23 -5.47
C SER A 103 -6.39 10.06 -5.32
N TYR A 104 -6.66 9.65 -4.09
CA TYR A 104 -7.71 8.68 -3.77
C TYR A 104 -9.07 9.36 -3.84
N ASP A 105 -10.01 8.73 -4.54
CA ASP A 105 -11.30 9.29 -4.89
C ASP A 105 -12.42 8.64 -4.07
N ILE A 106 -12.97 9.35 -3.10
CA ILE A 106 -14.01 8.80 -2.22
C ILE A 106 -15.34 8.47 -2.92
N GLU A 107 -15.55 8.96 -4.16
CA GLU A 107 -16.76 8.68 -4.94
C GLU A 107 -16.64 7.38 -5.77
N LYS A 108 -15.43 6.81 -5.87
CA LYS A 108 -15.16 5.54 -6.57
C LYS A 108 -15.22 4.34 -5.61
N GLU A 109 -14.85 3.17 -6.13
CA GLU A 109 -14.75 1.95 -5.33
C GLU A 109 -13.82 2.13 -4.11
N PRO A 110 -14.13 1.50 -2.95
CA PRO A 110 -13.33 1.61 -1.73
C PRO A 110 -11.86 1.24 -1.93
N THR A 111 -11.61 0.24 -2.76
CA THR A 111 -10.28 -0.28 -3.06
C THR A 111 -9.83 0.27 -4.40
N GLN A 112 -8.79 1.10 -4.40
CA GLN A 112 -8.27 1.75 -5.61
C GLN A 112 -6.83 1.33 -5.85
N THR A 113 -6.51 1.05 -7.11
CA THR A 113 -5.18 0.64 -7.55
C THR A 113 -4.59 1.71 -8.45
N PHE A 114 -3.37 2.13 -8.14
CA PHE A 114 -2.67 3.23 -8.77
C PHE A 114 -1.43 2.68 -9.48
N PRO A 115 -1.34 2.80 -10.82
CA PRO A 115 -0.18 2.35 -11.57
C PRO A 115 1.02 3.25 -11.27
N LEU A 116 2.16 2.65 -10.95
CA LEU A 116 3.38 3.37 -10.63
C LEU A 116 4.19 3.64 -11.90
N GLN A 117 4.79 4.82 -11.96
CA GLN A 117 5.74 5.22 -12.99
C GLN A 117 7.14 4.88 -12.50
N ASN A 118 7.69 3.79 -13.03
CA ASN A 118 9.07 3.40 -12.78
C ASN A 118 9.82 3.51 -14.10
N GLU A 119 10.28 4.72 -14.41
CA GLU A 119 10.98 5.03 -15.67
C GLU A 119 12.24 4.18 -15.84
N LEU A 120 12.87 3.81 -14.72
CA LEU A 120 14.00 2.90 -14.68
C LEU A 120 13.56 1.52 -14.19
N PRO A 121 14.22 0.43 -14.61
CA PRO A 121 13.93 -0.91 -14.09
C PRO A 121 14.44 -1.15 -12.66
N ARG A 122 14.40 -0.13 -11.80
CA ARG A 122 14.91 -0.20 -10.43
C ARG A 122 13.96 -1.00 -9.55
N ALA A 123 14.56 -1.81 -8.69
CA ALA A 123 13.85 -2.57 -7.67
C ALA A 123 14.17 -2.01 -6.29
N PHE A 124 13.17 -2.02 -5.42
CA PHE A 124 13.21 -1.39 -4.11
C PHE A 124 12.86 -2.41 -3.05
N ARG A 125 13.43 -2.25 -1.85
CA ARG A 125 13.03 -3.00 -0.67
C ARG A 125 12.20 -2.15 0.28
N LEU A 126 12.34 -0.83 0.20
CA LEU A 126 11.54 0.13 0.96
C LEU A 126 10.60 0.85 -0.01
N ILE A 127 9.32 0.93 0.36
CA ILE A 127 8.31 1.74 -0.33
C ILE A 127 7.78 2.75 0.67
N ARG A 128 7.97 4.03 0.38
CA ARG A 128 7.44 5.14 1.16
C ARG A 128 6.13 5.63 0.55
N LEU A 129 5.13 5.81 1.40
CA LEU A 129 3.87 6.46 1.10
C LEU A 129 3.78 7.73 1.94
N VAL A 130 3.64 8.89 1.32
CA VAL A 130 3.46 10.17 2.03
C VAL A 130 2.09 10.75 1.71
N ILE A 131 1.25 10.90 2.73
CA ILE A 131 -0.06 11.51 2.65
C ILE A 131 0.11 13.02 2.68
N GLN A 132 -0.38 13.71 1.65
CA GLN A 132 -0.32 15.16 1.56
C GLN A 132 -1.60 15.80 2.12
N SER A 133 -2.76 15.20 1.87
CA SER A 133 -4.07 15.73 2.27
C SER A 133 -5.07 14.61 2.58
N ASN A 134 -6.20 14.98 3.17
CA ASN A 134 -7.37 14.12 3.34
C ASN A 134 -8.64 14.84 2.86
N TRP A 135 -9.78 14.20 2.98
CA TRP A 135 -11.07 14.71 2.51
C TRP A 135 -11.79 15.64 3.52
N GLY A 136 -11.03 16.39 4.33
CA GLY A 136 -11.57 17.47 5.16
C GLY A 136 -11.62 17.18 6.66
N LYS A 137 -11.13 16.04 7.13
CA LYS A 137 -11.06 15.75 8.57
C LYS A 137 -9.89 16.48 9.26
N SER A 138 -10.19 17.27 10.27
CA SER A 138 -9.15 17.81 11.15
C SER A 138 -8.59 16.73 12.09
N GLY A 139 -7.26 16.68 12.24
CA GLY A 139 -6.58 15.92 13.30
C GLY A 139 -5.97 14.59 12.87
N TYR A 140 -6.58 13.84 11.95
CA TYR A 140 -6.00 12.58 11.48
C TYR A 140 -6.45 12.16 10.07
N THR A 141 -5.62 11.35 9.42
CA THR A 141 -5.97 10.57 8.21
C THR A 141 -5.95 9.09 8.55
N CYS A 142 -6.82 8.27 7.97
CA CYS A 142 -6.83 6.82 8.20
C CYS A 142 -6.69 5.99 6.92
N ILE A 143 -5.77 5.04 6.97
CA ILE A 143 -5.57 4.00 5.95
C ILE A 143 -5.70 2.64 6.63
N TYR A 144 -6.45 1.72 6.03
CA TYR A 144 -6.60 0.36 6.56
C TYR A 144 -5.63 -0.60 5.90
N ARG A 145 -5.49 -0.52 4.57
CA ARG A 145 -4.67 -1.46 3.81
C ARG A 145 -3.93 -0.77 2.68
N VAL A 146 -2.66 -1.15 2.57
CA VAL A 146 -1.79 -0.81 1.44
C VAL A 146 -1.19 -2.10 0.89
N GLN A 147 -1.25 -2.29 -0.42
CA GLN A 147 -0.63 -3.43 -1.11
C GLN A 147 0.32 -2.91 -2.17
N VAL A 148 1.52 -3.46 -2.20
CA VAL A 148 2.50 -3.18 -3.25
C VAL A 148 2.49 -4.36 -4.22
N HIS A 149 2.30 -4.04 -5.51
CA HIS A 149 2.31 -5.00 -6.60
C HIS A 149 3.58 -4.81 -7.41
N GLY A 150 4.25 -5.90 -7.79
CA GLY A 150 5.43 -5.79 -8.63
C GLY A 150 6.01 -7.13 -9.03
N LYS A 151 7.19 -7.10 -9.65
CA LYS A 151 7.96 -8.30 -9.97
C LYS A 151 9.04 -8.50 -8.92
N ILE A 152 9.12 -9.70 -8.35
CA ILE A 152 10.24 -10.07 -7.47
C ILE A 152 11.50 -10.09 -8.32
N MET A 153 12.55 -9.41 -7.87
CA MET A 153 13.88 -9.66 -8.43
C MET A 153 14.41 -10.91 -7.74
N GLY A 154 14.57 -11.99 -8.51
CA GLY A 154 15.09 -13.24 -7.98
C GLY A 154 16.42 -13.00 -7.28
N ILE A 155 16.58 -13.59 -6.09
CA ILE A 155 17.91 -13.81 -5.53
C ILE A 155 18.62 -14.66 -6.59
N GLY A 156 19.70 -14.14 -7.19
CA GLY A 156 20.57 -14.99 -7.98
C GLY A 156 20.91 -16.20 -7.12
N GLN A 157 20.53 -17.40 -7.55
CA GLN A 157 21.01 -18.63 -6.94
C GLN A 157 22.54 -18.56 -7.00
N ALA A 158 23.16 -18.34 -5.85
CA ALA A 158 24.58 -18.59 -5.63
C ALA A 158 24.69 -19.93 -4.90
#